data_AF-A0A9W8FCS4-F1
#
_entry.id   AF-A0A9W8FCS4-F1
#
_cell.length_a   1.000
_cell.length_b   1.000
_cell.length_c   1.000
_cell.angle_alpha   90.00
_cell.angle_beta   90.00
_cell.angle_gamma   90.00
#
_symmetry.space_group_name_H-M   'P 1'
#
loop_
_entity.id
_entity.type
_entity.pdbx_description
1 polymer ?
#
loop_
_entity_poly.entity_id
_entity_poly.type
_entity_poly.pdbx_seq_one_letter_code
_entity_poly.pdbx_strand_id
1 'polypeptide(L)'
;MSANNKSVTKKSSKGSFSPLKINSKKAPPKLKNSSSTKKGGNNSPSPSSSTKSTSSVPEASEEEAIVVRNYDAPVKKEYLVVVDEPSSKETFKAVPKGKRSGGQNPNRGSKNRVRKGQRADKLCMKLSMGEECPHGDSCTYSHDVEGYLAAKEPDLGPTCHLYETFGKCKYGIRCRFAGGHQNEVGTIIEEPKLLNDTARDIQIRLRKKQITFPRTAEIDELLKSETTSDCKSNENDDREEEERGDKRRKKTRGSIDYRGKTYLAPLTTVGNLPFRRICKDYGVDITCSEMAIAVNLLQGQANEWALVKRHPCETIFGVQLAGNRAEVVGRAAELVSAECTVDFIDLNMGCPIDMAFNNGGGSALLANPKKIERMVRTMNHVVDCDLTVKFRTGVKSGDNVAHTLVPEFARWGASVATLHGRSRQQRYTKLADWEYIAKCHKETSGSMAFFGGGDVMSWEDYWARMDQEMCDGIMVGRGALIKPWIFKEIEERRVWDISATERLDMLKKFAAYGMEHWGTDTQGIANVRRYLLEWQSFLHRYIPAGLLEVLPQKMNDRPPAYYGRSDLETLMASDKVNDWIKLSEMILGPTPDDFTFVPKHKSNSYEG
;
A
#
# COMPACT_ATOMS: atom_id res chain seq x y z
N MET A 1 44.62 41.63 38.79
CA MET A 1 43.48 41.86 39.71
C MET A 1 42.27 41.19 39.07
N SER A 2 42.11 39.87 39.17
CA SER A 2 41.53 39.11 40.30
C SER A 2 40.07 39.46 40.59
N ALA A 3 39.19 38.52 40.28
CA ALA A 3 38.05 38.00 41.07
C ALA A 3 36.81 37.79 40.17
N ASN A 4 36.48 36.54 39.82
CA ASN A 4 35.47 35.68 40.48
C ASN A 4 34.03 36.02 40.04
N ASN A 5 33.10 35.11 39.72
CA ASN A 5 33.03 33.66 39.83
C ASN A 5 31.67 33.19 39.24
N LYS A 6 31.51 31.86 39.07
CA LYS A 6 30.29 31.04 39.05
C LYS A 6 29.59 30.74 37.71
N SER A 7 30.03 29.61 37.15
CA SER A 7 29.22 28.66 36.38
C SER A 7 28.07 28.08 37.20
N VAL A 8 26.86 28.04 36.63
CA VAL A 8 25.72 27.29 37.17
C VAL A 8 25.49 26.06 36.29
N THR A 9 25.78 24.89 36.84
CA THR A 9 25.45 23.57 36.30
C THR A 9 23.98 23.25 36.60
N LYS A 10 23.14 23.18 35.57
CA LYS A 10 21.76 22.67 35.69
C LYS A 10 21.76 21.14 35.59
N LYS A 11 21.58 20.49 36.73
CA LYS A 11 21.20 19.08 36.87
C LYS A 11 19.87 18.84 36.12
N SER A 12 19.85 17.94 35.14
CA SER A 12 18.61 17.36 34.63
C SER A 12 18.26 16.13 35.47
N SER A 13 17.14 16.25 36.18
CA SER A 13 16.52 15.16 36.94
C SER A 13 16.00 14.09 35.98
N LYS A 14 16.60 12.90 36.04
CA LYS A 14 16.05 11.67 35.47
C LYS A 14 14.80 11.29 36.27
N GLY A 15 13.62 11.56 35.70
CA GLY A 15 12.36 11.00 36.18
C GLY A 15 12.27 9.55 35.70
N SER A 16 12.47 8.61 36.63
CA SER A 16 12.24 7.19 36.44
C SER A 16 10.72 6.92 36.41
N PHE A 17 10.18 6.60 35.24
CA PHE A 17 8.86 5.99 35.14
C PHE A 17 8.96 4.50 35.47
N SER A 18 8.45 4.12 36.64
CA SER A 18 8.24 2.71 37.00
C SER A 18 7.00 2.18 36.28
N PRO A 19 7.07 1.02 35.59
CA PRO A 19 5.89 0.41 34.99
C PRO A 19 4.99 -0.22 36.07
N LEU A 20 3.71 0.09 35.98
CA LEU A 20 2.63 -0.50 36.77
C LEU A 20 2.60 -2.02 36.55
N LYS A 21 2.77 -2.77 37.65
CA LYS A 21 2.57 -4.22 37.70
C LYS A 21 1.10 -4.54 37.49
N ILE A 22 0.75 -5.15 36.36
CA ILE A 22 -0.54 -5.82 36.18
C ILE A 22 -0.37 -7.28 36.62
N ASN A 23 -1.09 -7.65 37.66
CA ASN A 23 -1.14 -9.00 38.20
C ASN A 23 -1.75 -9.98 37.19
N SER A 24 -0.97 -11.00 36.85
CA SER A 24 -1.42 -12.25 36.26
C SER A 24 -2.36 -13.00 37.22
N LYS A 25 -3.53 -13.45 36.74
CA LYS A 25 -4.20 -14.73 37.06
C LYS A 25 -5.66 -14.74 36.58
N LYS A 26 -5.96 -15.55 35.55
CA LYS A 26 -6.83 -16.75 35.60
C LYS A 26 -7.20 -17.18 34.18
N ALA A 27 -6.76 -18.39 33.84
CA ALA A 27 -7.20 -19.13 32.66
C ALA A 27 -8.65 -19.63 32.83
N PRO A 28 -9.46 -19.68 31.77
CA PRO A 28 -10.73 -20.40 31.79
C PRO A 28 -10.51 -21.93 31.58
N PRO A 29 -11.40 -22.79 32.09
CA PRO A 29 -11.18 -24.22 32.15
C PRO A 29 -11.50 -24.94 30.83
N LYS A 30 -10.76 -26.03 30.59
CA LYS A 30 -10.91 -26.98 29.48
C LYS A 30 -12.27 -27.68 29.55
N LEU A 31 -13.07 -27.56 28.48
CA LEU A 31 -14.22 -28.43 28.24
C LEU A 31 -13.75 -29.80 27.74
N LYS A 32 -14.17 -30.85 28.46
CA LYS A 32 -13.92 -32.25 28.14
C LYS A 32 -14.91 -32.73 27.09
N ASN A 33 -14.39 -33.39 26.06
CA ASN A 33 -15.15 -34.24 25.15
C ASN A 33 -15.79 -35.40 25.92
N SER A 34 -17.09 -35.65 25.68
CA SER A 34 -17.73 -36.93 25.96
C SER A 34 -18.30 -37.50 24.66
N SER A 35 -17.60 -38.49 24.15
CA SER A 35 -18.05 -39.44 23.13
C SER A 35 -19.13 -40.36 23.70
N SER A 36 -20.24 -40.53 22.99
CA SER A 36 -21.11 -41.69 23.16
C SER A 36 -21.63 -42.18 21.82
N THR A 37 -21.08 -43.32 21.42
CA THR A 37 -21.52 -44.25 20.36
C THR A 37 -22.85 -44.93 20.68
N LYS A 38 -23.70 -45.12 19.66
CA LYS A 38 -24.61 -46.28 19.43
C LYS A 38 -25.29 -46.08 18.06
N LYS A 39 -24.82 -46.72 16.98
CA LYS A 39 -25.29 -47.99 16.37
C LYS A 39 -26.81 -48.16 16.25
N GLY A 40 -27.29 -48.15 14.99
CA GLY A 40 -28.05 -49.27 14.40
C GLY A 40 -29.49 -48.99 13.97
N GLY A 41 -29.81 -49.28 12.69
CA GLY A 41 -31.16 -49.69 12.27
C GLY A 41 -31.64 -49.20 10.90
N ASN A 42 -31.40 -49.99 9.85
CA ASN A 42 -32.10 -49.91 8.55
C ASN A 42 -33.58 -50.30 8.69
N ASN A 43 -34.46 -49.67 7.89
CA ASN A 43 -35.31 -50.34 6.89
C ASN A 43 -36.45 -49.43 6.40
N SER A 44 -36.55 -49.27 5.08
CA SER A 44 -37.79 -48.96 4.36
C SER A 44 -38.68 -50.21 4.34
N PRO A 45 -40.03 -50.10 4.19
CA PRO A 45 -40.59 -50.03 2.82
C PRO A 45 -41.93 -49.25 2.68
N SER A 46 -42.23 -48.84 1.45
CA SER A 46 -43.57 -48.49 0.90
C SER A 46 -44.41 -49.79 0.69
N PRO A 47 -45.71 -49.81 0.28
CA PRO A 47 -46.51 -48.78 -0.43
C PRO A 47 -48.04 -48.69 -0.11
N SER A 48 -48.72 -47.79 -0.84
CA SER A 48 -50.12 -47.83 -1.37
C SER A 48 -51.23 -46.92 -0.78
N SER A 49 -51.74 -46.09 -1.71
CA SER A 49 -53.07 -45.45 -1.92
C SER A 49 -54.22 -45.55 -0.90
N SER A 50 -54.87 -44.42 -0.57
CA SER A 50 -56.15 -43.96 -1.18
C SER A 50 -56.83 -42.78 -0.43
N THR A 51 -57.26 -41.79 -1.23
CA THR A 51 -58.43 -40.87 -1.11
C THR A 51 -58.78 -40.04 0.14
N LYS A 52 -58.73 -38.71 -0.08
CA LYS A 52 -59.67 -37.61 0.25
C LYS A 52 -60.19 -37.45 1.70
N SER A 53 -59.82 -36.33 2.32
CA SER A 53 -60.78 -35.28 2.73
C SER A 53 -60.07 -33.95 3.02
N THR A 54 -60.77 -32.87 2.70
CA THR A 54 -60.35 -31.47 2.72
C THR A 54 -60.47 -30.85 4.11
N SER A 55 -59.43 -30.17 4.59
CA SER A 55 -59.59 -29.06 5.54
C SER A 55 -58.46 -28.04 5.35
N SER A 56 -58.88 -26.83 4.99
CA SER A 56 -58.13 -25.60 4.80
C SER A 56 -57.20 -25.23 5.96
N VAL A 57 -55.95 -24.92 5.65
CA VAL A 57 -54.95 -24.24 6.50
C VAL A 57 -54.29 -23.18 5.60
N PRO A 58 -54.09 -21.93 6.07
CA PRO A 58 -53.86 -20.77 5.22
C PRO A 58 -52.52 -20.82 4.48
N GLU A 59 -52.51 -20.21 3.29
CA GLU A 59 -51.33 -19.93 2.48
C GLU A 59 -50.17 -19.41 3.33
N ALA A 60 -49.12 -20.23 3.42
CA ALA A 60 -47.81 -19.75 3.81
C ALA A 60 -47.34 -18.82 2.69
N SER A 61 -47.15 -17.54 3.02
CA SER A 61 -46.48 -16.58 2.14
C SER A 61 -45.17 -17.20 1.66
N GLU A 62 -45.04 -17.33 0.34
CA GLU A 62 -43.81 -17.75 -0.32
C GLU A 62 -42.70 -16.78 0.10
N GLU A 63 -41.78 -17.23 0.96
CA GLU A 63 -40.49 -16.57 1.11
C GLU A 63 -39.76 -16.71 -0.23
N GLU A 64 -39.78 -15.65 -1.04
CA GLU A 64 -38.96 -15.56 -2.25
C GLU A 64 -37.50 -15.83 -1.87
N ALA A 65 -36.98 -16.97 -2.34
CA ALA A 65 -35.61 -17.37 -2.09
C ALA A 65 -34.66 -16.42 -2.84
N ILE A 66 -34.10 -15.44 -2.14
CA ILE A 66 -33.01 -14.60 -2.63
C ILE A 66 -31.88 -15.53 -3.10
N VAL A 67 -31.57 -15.51 -4.40
CA VAL A 67 -30.49 -16.31 -4.98
C VAL A 67 -29.15 -15.71 -4.55
N VAL A 68 -28.63 -16.16 -3.40
CA VAL A 68 -27.25 -15.88 -2.97
C VAL A 68 -26.32 -16.68 -3.89
N ARG A 69 -25.56 -16.00 -4.75
CA ARG A 69 -24.55 -16.69 -5.57
C ARG A 69 -23.46 -17.21 -4.62
N ASN A 70 -22.81 -18.31 -4.97
CA ASN A 70 -21.71 -18.90 -4.18
C ASN A 70 -20.50 -17.96 -3.93
N TYR A 71 -20.50 -16.75 -4.48
CA TYR A 71 -19.46 -15.72 -4.26
C TYR A 71 -19.96 -14.54 -3.41
N ASP A 72 -21.25 -14.50 -3.07
CA ASP A 72 -21.82 -13.39 -2.34
C ASP A 72 -21.49 -13.53 -0.85
N ALA A 73 -21.11 -12.41 -0.23
CA ALA A 73 -20.84 -12.37 1.19
C ALA A 73 -22.12 -12.70 1.98
N PRO A 74 -22.02 -13.41 3.12
CA PRO A 74 -23.17 -13.82 3.91
C PRO A 74 -23.70 -12.62 4.71
N VAL A 75 -24.41 -11.70 4.06
CA VAL A 75 -25.08 -10.55 4.69
C VAL A 75 -26.45 -10.99 5.21
N LYS A 76 -26.79 -10.58 6.43
CA LYS A 76 -28.06 -10.88 7.08
C LYS A 76 -29.23 -10.42 6.21
N LYS A 77 -30.25 -11.28 6.08
CA LYS A 77 -31.40 -11.07 5.20
C LYS A 77 -32.06 -9.70 5.33
N GLU A 78 -32.18 -9.16 6.55
CA GLU A 78 -32.84 -7.87 6.81
C GLU A 78 -32.11 -6.65 6.23
N TYR A 79 -30.85 -6.80 5.80
CA TYR A 79 -30.08 -5.72 5.15
C TYR A 79 -29.99 -5.89 3.64
N LEU A 80 -30.43 -7.02 3.07
CA LEU A 80 -30.33 -7.25 1.63
C LEU A 80 -31.30 -6.34 0.86
N VAL A 81 -30.83 -5.78 -0.26
CA VAL A 81 -31.70 -5.09 -1.21
C VAL A 81 -32.44 -6.17 -2.01
N VAL A 82 -33.77 -6.14 -1.99
CA VAL A 82 -34.58 -6.95 -2.91
C VAL A 82 -34.35 -6.38 -4.32
N VAL A 83 -33.70 -7.18 -5.17
CA VAL A 83 -33.51 -6.86 -6.59
C VAL A 83 -34.53 -7.70 -7.34
N ASP A 84 -35.55 -7.08 -7.92
CA ASP A 84 -36.43 -7.76 -8.87
C ASP A 84 -35.57 -8.34 -10.00
N GLU A 85 -35.77 -9.61 -10.35
CA GLU A 85 -35.00 -10.24 -11.43
C GLU A 85 -35.09 -9.39 -12.70
N PRO A 86 -33.96 -9.10 -13.38
CA PRO A 86 -34.04 -8.57 -14.72
C PRO A 86 -34.63 -9.67 -15.62
N SER A 87 -35.84 -9.42 -16.11
CA SER A 87 -36.50 -10.18 -17.18
C SER A 87 -35.48 -10.67 -18.21
N SER A 88 -35.34 -11.99 -18.29
CA SER A 88 -34.43 -12.65 -19.20
C SER A 88 -34.69 -12.27 -20.68
N LYS A 89 -33.59 -12.11 -21.43
CA LYS A 89 -33.46 -11.97 -22.90
C LYS A 89 -33.39 -10.53 -23.44
N GLU A 90 -32.27 -9.86 -23.20
CA GLU A 90 -31.63 -9.09 -24.27
C GLU A 90 -30.31 -9.75 -24.66
N THR A 91 -30.30 -10.32 -25.86
CA THR A 91 -29.09 -10.74 -26.55
C THR A 91 -28.27 -9.48 -26.85
N PHE A 92 -27.19 -9.27 -26.10
CA PHE A 92 -26.20 -8.23 -26.41
C PHE A 92 -25.65 -8.44 -27.82
N LYS A 93 -26.10 -7.61 -28.77
CA LYS A 93 -25.42 -7.47 -30.05
C LYS A 93 -24.07 -6.81 -29.79
N ALA A 94 -23.01 -7.45 -30.27
CA ALA A 94 -21.66 -6.90 -30.25
C ALA A 94 -21.65 -5.52 -30.92
N VAL A 95 -21.25 -4.49 -30.17
CA VAL A 95 -20.97 -3.16 -30.71
C VAL A 95 -19.73 -3.26 -31.61
N PRO A 96 -19.78 -2.82 -32.88
CA PRO A 96 -18.63 -2.90 -33.77
C PRO A 96 -17.49 -2.00 -33.27
N LYS A 97 -16.26 -2.51 -33.35
CA LYS A 97 -15.02 -1.78 -33.04
C LYS A 97 -14.93 -0.52 -33.92
N GLY A 98 -15.20 0.64 -33.34
CA GLY A 98 -14.89 1.93 -33.95
C GLY A 98 -13.38 2.07 -34.18
N LYS A 99 -13.01 2.42 -35.42
CA LYS A 99 -11.63 2.70 -35.83
C LYS A 99 -11.05 3.81 -34.96
N ARG A 100 -9.84 3.60 -34.44
CA ARG A 100 -9.00 4.66 -33.87
C ARG A 100 -8.70 5.68 -34.97
N SER A 101 -9.26 6.88 -34.87
CA SER A 101 -8.77 8.03 -35.64
C SER A 101 -7.48 8.53 -35.00
N GLY A 102 -6.36 8.24 -35.65
CA GLY A 102 -5.13 8.99 -35.44
C GLY A 102 -5.31 10.38 -36.05
N GLY A 103 -5.60 11.37 -35.21
CA GLY A 103 -5.65 12.78 -35.59
C GLY A 103 -4.58 13.55 -34.83
N GLN A 104 -3.45 13.81 -35.48
CA GLN A 104 -2.58 14.92 -35.11
C GLN A 104 -3.40 16.19 -35.33
N ASN A 105 -3.54 17.04 -34.32
CA ASN A 105 -4.28 18.30 -34.43
C ASN A 105 -3.30 19.44 -34.79
N PRO A 106 -3.27 19.95 -36.04
CA PRO A 106 -2.38 21.02 -36.45
C PRO A 106 -3.23 22.28 -36.67
N ASN A 107 -3.62 22.97 -35.60
CA ASN A 107 -3.90 24.41 -35.62
C ASN A 107 -4.32 24.93 -34.24
N ARG A 108 -3.40 25.62 -33.57
CA ARG A 108 -3.75 26.68 -32.63
C ARG A 108 -3.11 27.95 -33.14
N GLY A 109 -3.85 28.65 -34.01
CA GLY A 109 -3.50 29.97 -34.51
C GLY A 109 -3.61 31.01 -33.38
N SER A 110 -2.48 31.66 -33.15
CA SER A 110 -2.23 32.96 -32.51
C SER A 110 -3.45 33.81 -32.09
N LYS A 111 -3.62 34.00 -30.77
CA LYS A 111 -3.76 35.33 -30.13
C LYS A 111 -3.12 35.30 -28.73
N ASN A 112 -2.42 36.38 -28.40
CA ASN A 112 -1.69 36.73 -27.17
C ASN A 112 -0.28 36.11 -26.98
N ARG A 113 0.70 36.94 -27.30
CA ARG A 113 2.15 36.72 -27.15
C ARG A 113 2.52 36.82 -25.65
N VAL A 114 2.37 35.74 -24.89
CA VAL A 114 2.95 35.63 -23.54
C VAL A 114 4.45 35.31 -23.68
N ARG A 115 5.32 36.03 -22.96
CA ARG A 115 6.78 35.84 -22.98
C ARG A 115 7.13 34.37 -22.69
N LYS A 116 7.95 33.76 -23.54
CA LYS A 116 8.45 32.38 -23.42
C LYS A 116 9.07 32.18 -22.02
N GLY A 117 8.40 31.44 -21.13
CA GLY A 117 9.01 30.92 -19.90
C GLY A 117 8.28 31.19 -18.59
N GLN A 118 7.27 32.07 -18.53
CA GLN A 118 6.49 32.27 -17.31
C GLN A 118 5.28 31.31 -17.26
N ARG A 119 5.15 30.59 -16.15
CA ARG A 119 3.90 29.91 -15.76
C ARG A 119 2.94 30.97 -15.22
N ALA A 120 2.36 31.74 -16.14
CA ALA A 120 1.44 32.84 -15.82
C ALA A 120 0.22 32.38 -14.99
N ASP A 121 -0.10 31.08 -15.03
CA ASP A 121 -1.18 30.43 -14.29
C ASP A 121 -0.87 30.16 -12.80
N LYS A 122 0.39 30.26 -12.37
CA LYS A 122 0.80 29.88 -11.01
C LYS A 122 1.55 31.01 -10.30
N LEU A 123 0.97 31.49 -9.21
CA LEU A 123 1.59 32.47 -8.33
C LEU A 123 2.87 31.94 -7.69
N CYS A 124 3.89 32.80 -7.59
CA CYS A 124 5.13 32.52 -6.89
C CYS A 124 4.87 32.11 -5.44
N MET A 125 5.56 31.05 -4.98
CA MET A 125 5.37 30.52 -3.62
C MET A 125 5.74 31.55 -2.54
N LYS A 126 6.83 32.31 -2.74
CA LYS A 126 7.28 33.31 -1.77
C LYS A 126 6.30 34.47 -1.63
N LEU A 127 5.85 35.02 -2.76
CA LEU A 127 4.80 36.05 -2.76
C LEU A 127 3.48 35.52 -2.20
N SER A 128 3.14 34.25 -2.43
CA SER A 128 1.92 33.67 -1.85
C SER A 128 1.93 33.62 -0.32
N MET A 129 3.11 33.67 0.28
CA MET A 129 3.31 33.74 1.73
C MET A 129 3.53 35.18 2.24
N GLY A 130 3.48 36.19 1.37
CA GLY A 130 3.79 37.59 1.71
C GLY A 130 5.29 37.88 1.83
N GLU A 131 6.16 37.00 1.33
CA GLU A 131 7.62 37.19 1.31
C GLU A 131 8.12 37.70 -0.04
N GLU A 132 9.25 38.43 -0.03
CA GLU A 132 9.91 38.88 -1.25
C GLU A 132 10.46 37.70 -2.07
N CYS A 133 10.31 37.77 -3.39
CA CYS A 133 10.80 36.73 -4.29
C CYS A 133 12.31 36.89 -4.53
N PRO A 134 13.16 35.90 -4.18
CA PRO A 134 14.61 35.99 -4.36
C PRO A 134 15.04 36.00 -5.84
N HIS A 135 14.13 35.63 -6.75
CA HIS A 135 14.39 35.61 -8.19
C HIS A 135 13.94 36.91 -8.90
N GLY A 136 13.19 37.79 -8.22
CA GLY A 136 12.66 39.02 -8.81
C GLY A 136 12.06 38.78 -10.21
N ASP A 137 12.47 39.59 -11.17
CA ASP A 137 11.99 39.52 -12.57
C ASP A 137 12.41 38.26 -13.33
N SER A 138 13.42 37.53 -12.82
CA SER A 138 13.85 36.23 -13.40
C SER A 138 12.99 35.05 -12.94
N CYS A 139 12.00 35.30 -12.07
CA CYS A 139 11.10 34.27 -11.57
C CYS A 139 10.25 33.66 -12.70
N THR A 140 10.16 32.34 -12.74
CA THR A 140 9.34 31.61 -13.71
C THR A 140 7.85 31.57 -13.36
N TYR A 141 7.47 32.05 -12.17
CA TYR A 141 6.10 32.05 -11.66
C TYR A 141 5.50 33.46 -11.71
N SER A 142 4.17 33.56 -11.77
CA SER A 142 3.48 34.85 -11.76
C SER A 142 3.73 35.61 -10.45
N HIS A 143 3.93 36.92 -10.56
CA HIS A 143 4.02 37.86 -9.43
C HIS A 143 2.77 38.74 -9.30
N ASP A 144 1.77 38.54 -10.17
CA ASP A 144 0.49 39.25 -10.13
C ASP A 144 -0.43 38.63 -9.06
N VAL A 145 -0.33 39.18 -7.84
CA VAL A 145 -1.14 38.73 -6.69
C VAL A 145 -2.61 39.11 -6.87
N GLU A 146 -2.89 40.31 -7.35
CA GLU A 146 -4.26 40.81 -7.54
C GLU A 146 -5.01 40.00 -8.60
N GLY A 147 -4.38 39.78 -9.77
CA GLY A 147 -4.94 38.94 -10.82
C GLY A 147 -5.10 37.48 -10.38
N TYR A 148 -4.19 36.96 -9.55
CA TYR A 148 -4.36 35.62 -8.97
C TYR A 148 -5.57 35.56 -8.04
N LEU A 149 -5.73 36.51 -7.11
CA LEU A 149 -6.87 36.53 -6.19
C LEU A 149 -8.21 36.70 -6.93
N ALA A 150 -8.24 37.50 -7.99
CA ALA A 150 -9.42 37.68 -8.83
C ALA A 150 -9.80 36.40 -9.61
N ALA A 151 -8.81 35.60 -10.03
CA ALA A 151 -9.03 34.33 -10.74
C ALA A 151 -9.15 33.12 -9.82
N LYS A 152 -8.78 33.25 -8.53
CA LYS A 152 -8.81 32.16 -7.56
C LYS A 152 -10.26 31.76 -7.30
N GLU A 153 -10.55 30.49 -7.49
CA GLU A 153 -11.84 29.91 -7.11
C GLU A 153 -12.16 30.15 -5.62
N PRO A 154 -13.44 30.14 -5.21
CA PRO A 154 -13.83 30.22 -3.81
C PRO A 154 -13.17 29.13 -2.97
N ASP A 155 -12.95 29.41 -1.69
CA ASP A 155 -12.41 28.41 -0.77
C ASP A 155 -13.39 27.25 -0.55
N LEU A 156 -12.83 26.06 -0.34
CA LEU A 156 -13.56 24.79 -0.23
C LEU A 156 -14.16 24.58 1.15
N GLY A 157 -13.74 25.35 2.15
CA GLY A 157 -14.22 25.25 3.52
C GLY A 157 -13.65 26.35 4.42
N PRO A 158 -14.17 26.45 5.65
CA PRO A 158 -13.81 27.52 6.58
C PRO A 158 -12.46 27.32 7.28
N THR A 159 -11.92 26.09 7.29
CA THR A 159 -10.74 25.74 8.08
C THR A 159 -9.66 25.05 7.25
N CYS A 160 -8.39 25.33 7.56
CA CYS A 160 -7.23 24.75 6.89
C CYS A 160 -6.47 23.83 7.85
N HIS A 161 -6.40 22.53 7.53
CA HIS A 161 -5.71 21.54 8.35
C HIS A 161 -4.27 21.93 8.71
N LEU A 162 -3.49 22.44 7.74
CA LEU A 162 -2.11 22.86 7.99
C LEU A 162 -2.05 24.04 8.97
N TYR A 163 -2.93 25.02 8.79
CA TYR A 163 -2.96 26.20 9.63
C TYR A 163 -3.41 25.86 11.06
N GLU A 164 -4.47 25.07 11.21
CA GLU A 164 -4.96 24.64 12.53
C GLU A 164 -3.95 23.76 13.27
N THR A 165 -3.27 22.87 12.56
CA THR A 165 -2.34 21.93 13.19
C THR A 165 -0.99 22.58 13.52
N PHE A 166 -0.47 23.43 12.63
CA PHE A 166 0.91 23.94 12.73
C PHE A 166 1.01 25.45 12.98
N GLY A 167 -0.11 26.16 13.06
CA GLY A 167 -0.17 27.62 13.18
C GLY A 167 0.25 28.37 11.92
N LYS A 168 0.61 27.67 10.83
CA LYS A 168 1.03 28.25 9.56
C LYS A 168 0.67 27.34 8.39
N CYS A 169 0.47 27.94 7.22
CA CYS A 169 0.25 27.20 5.99
C CYS A 169 1.26 27.64 4.93
N LYS A 170 2.14 26.73 4.51
CA LYS A 170 3.18 26.99 3.49
C LYS A 170 2.66 27.36 2.10
N TYR A 171 1.35 27.30 1.88
CA TYR A 171 0.70 27.70 0.63
C TYR A 171 0.07 29.10 0.70
N GLY A 172 0.00 29.72 1.88
CA GLY A 172 -0.53 31.08 2.07
C GLY A 172 -1.83 31.33 1.30
N ILE A 173 -1.88 32.37 0.47
CA ILE A 173 -3.07 32.73 -0.31
C ILE A 173 -3.43 31.72 -1.42
N ARG A 174 -2.51 30.83 -1.80
CA ARG A 174 -2.80 29.74 -2.75
C ARG A 174 -3.57 28.59 -2.11
N CYS A 175 -3.65 28.55 -0.79
CA CYS A 175 -4.44 27.55 -0.08
C CYS A 175 -5.91 27.64 -0.48
N ARG A 176 -6.57 26.49 -0.70
CA ARG A 176 -8.02 26.40 -0.96
C ARG A 176 -8.89 26.58 0.30
N PHE A 177 -8.26 26.95 1.40
CA PHE A 177 -8.87 27.21 2.71
C PHE A 177 -8.26 28.49 3.33
N ALA A 178 -7.79 29.43 2.48
CA ALA A 178 -7.03 30.60 2.93
C ALA A 178 -7.85 31.56 3.80
N GLY A 179 -9.18 31.61 3.62
CA GLY A 179 -10.11 32.36 4.45
C GLY A 179 -10.11 31.89 5.90
N GLY A 180 -9.71 30.65 6.18
CA GLY A 180 -9.50 30.14 7.54
C GLY A 180 -8.20 30.60 8.20
N HIS A 181 -7.30 31.27 7.47
CA HIS A 181 -6.03 31.78 8.01
C HIS A 181 -6.21 33.12 8.73
N GLN A 182 -7.17 33.22 9.65
CA GLN A 182 -7.56 34.48 10.31
C GLN A 182 -7.41 34.45 11.84
N ASN A 183 -7.15 33.29 12.44
CA ASN A 183 -7.14 33.11 13.89
C ASN A 183 -5.73 33.07 14.47
N GLU A 184 -5.50 33.71 15.62
CA GLU A 184 -4.34 33.42 16.48
C GLU A 184 -4.44 31.96 16.94
N VAL A 185 -3.70 31.06 16.28
CA VAL A 185 -3.79 29.63 16.60
C VAL A 185 -3.09 29.38 17.93
N GLY A 186 -3.86 28.88 18.90
CA GLY A 186 -3.33 28.41 20.18
C GLY A 186 -2.43 27.20 19.97
N THR A 187 -1.13 27.37 20.27
CA THR A 187 -0.04 26.39 20.17
C THR A 187 0.47 26.14 18.76
N ILE A 188 1.63 26.72 18.44
CA ILE A 188 2.41 26.39 17.25
C ILE A 188 3.07 25.02 17.49
N ILE A 189 2.60 23.99 16.79
CA ILE A 189 3.26 22.69 16.74
C ILE A 189 4.24 22.70 15.56
N GLU A 190 5.48 22.28 15.77
CA GLU A 190 6.43 22.11 14.66
C GLU A 190 5.93 21.04 13.69
N GLU A 191 5.86 21.38 12.40
CA GLU A 191 5.59 20.41 11.33
C GLU A 191 6.59 19.25 11.42
N PRO A 192 6.13 17.99 11.54
CA PRO A 192 7.04 16.86 11.58
C PRO A 192 7.85 16.83 10.28
N LYS A 193 9.17 16.96 10.42
CA LYS A 193 10.06 16.99 9.25
C LYS A 193 9.97 15.67 8.51
N LEU A 194 9.43 15.71 7.30
CA LEU A 194 9.37 14.56 6.42
C LEU A 194 10.80 14.10 6.10
N LEU A 195 11.05 12.80 6.27
CA LEU A 195 12.32 12.19 5.92
C LEU A 195 12.34 11.93 4.40
N ASN A 196 13.53 12.02 3.80
CA ASN A 196 13.77 11.88 2.36
C ASN A 196 13.16 13.00 1.51
N ASP A 197 12.88 14.18 2.10
CA ASP A 197 12.35 15.34 1.38
C ASP A 197 13.45 16.16 0.64
N THR A 198 14.71 15.72 0.69
CA THR A 198 15.88 16.31 -0.01
C THR A 198 15.93 15.99 -1.51
N ALA A 199 14.91 15.30 -2.03
CA ALA A 199 14.87 14.78 -3.39
C ALA A 199 15.17 15.83 -4.47
N ARG A 200 14.90 17.12 -4.25
CA ARG A 200 15.12 18.13 -5.28
C ARG A 200 16.59 18.35 -5.61
N ASP A 201 17.48 18.42 -4.62
CA ASP A 201 18.92 18.58 -4.84
C ASP A 201 19.49 17.33 -5.53
N ILE A 202 19.13 16.16 -5.01
CA ILE A 202 19.54 14.86 -5.58
C ILE A 202 19.08 14.73 -7.04
N GLN A 203 17.83 15.10 -7.35
CA GLN A 203 17.31 15.10 -8.72
C GLN A 203 18.13 16.02 -9.64
N ILE A 204 18.56 17.19 -9.17
CA ILE A 204 19.40 18.11 -9.94
C ILE A 204 20.77 17.48 -10.19
N ARG A 205 21.41 16.94 -9.14
CA ARG A 205 22.71 16.25 -9.24
C ARG A 205 22.66 15.05 -10.19
N LEU A 206 21.59 14.24 -10.14
CA LEU A 206 21.36 13.12 -11.07
C LEU A 206 21.25 13.59 -12.53
N ARG A 207 20.43 14.61 -12.80
CA ARG A 207 20.25 15.15 -14.16
C ARG A 207 21.54 15.77 -14.72
N LYS A 208 22.35 16.36 -13.84
CA LYS A 208 23.70 16.86 -14.16
C LYS A 208 24.76 15.75 -14.22
N LYS A 209 24.40 14.49 -13.97
CA LYS A 209 25.32 13.32 -13.91
C LYS A 209 26.47 13.51 -12.91
N GLN A 210 26.20 14.19 -11.80
CA GLN A 210 27.19 14.49 -10.74
C GLN A 210 27.27 13.40 -9.66
N ILE A 211 26.38 12.40 -9.70
CA ILE A 211 26.39 11.28 -8.76
C ILE A 211 27.07 10.09 -9.43
N THR A 212 28.08 9.54 -8.76
CA THR A 212 28.81 8.33 -9.15
C THR A 212 28.37 7.14 -8.29
N PHE A 213 28.64 5.93 -8.77
CA PHE A 213 28.21 4.67 -8.14
C PHE A 213 29.39 3.72 -8.00
N PRO A 214 30.41 4.08 -7.20
CA PRO A 214 31.64 3.32 -7.11
C PRO A 214 31.41 1.88 -6.61
N ARG A 215 30.50 1.66 -5.64
CA ARG A 215 30.27 0.32 -5.10
C ARG A 215 29.60 -0.58 -6.13
N THR A 216 28.69 -0.03 -6.93
CA THR A 216 28.06 -0.78 -8.01
C THR A 216 29.07 -1.12 -9.12
N ALA A 217 29.99 -0.20 -9.44
CA ALA A 217 31.03 -0.46 -10.42
C ALA A 217 31.98 -1.58 -9.97
N GLU A 218 32.40 -1.53 -8.70
CA GLU A 218 33.27 -2.54 -8.07
C GLU A 218 32.67 -3.95 -8.16
N ILE A 219 31.43 -4.15 -7.71
CA ILE A 219 30.80 -5.48 -7.74
C ILE A 219 30.49 -5.96 -9.16
N ASP A 220 30.22 -5.06 -10.10
CA ASP A 220 30.02 -5.45 -11.50
C ASP A 220 31.32 -5.99 -12.13
N GLU A 221 32.48 -5.44 -11.78
CA GLU A 221 33.79 -5.96 -12.18
C GLU A 221 34.08 -7.32 -11.55
N LEU A 222 33.82 -7.48 -10.25
CA LEU A 222 34.01 -8.75 -9.53
C LEU A 222 33.17 -9.87 -10.16
N LEU A 223 31.87 -9.65 -10.37
CA LEU A 223 30.97 -10.66 -10.92
C LEU A 223 31.30 -11.01 -12.38
N LYS A 224 31.82 -10.05 -13.16
CA LYS A 224 32.33 -10.33 -14.52
C LYS A 224 33.56 -11.24 -14.46
N SER A 225 34.45 -11.02 -13.52
CA SER A 225 35.67 -11.84 -13.37
C SER A 225 35.36 -13.28 -12.97
N GLU A 226 34.41 -13.52 -12.06
CA GLU A 226 33.91 -14.86 -11.68
C GLU A 226 33.37 -15.62 -12.89
N THR A 227 32.61 -14.95 -13.75
CA THR A 227 32.03 -15.58 -14.96
C THR A 227 33.13 -15.99 -15.97
N THR A 228 34.28 -15.31 -15.96
CA THR A 228 35.42 -15.62 -16.85
C THR A 228 36.35 -16.71 -16.32
N SER A 229 36.34 -16.99 -15.01
CA SER A 229 37.10 -18.09 -14.42
C SER A 229 36.39 -19.43 -14.56
N ASP A 230 35.06 -19.46 -14.49
CA ASP A 230 34.23 -20.68 -14.64
C ASP A 230 34.32 -21.33 -16.03
N CYS A 231 34.82 -20.59 -17.03
CA CYS A 231 35.10 -21.15 -18.36
C CYS A 231 36.53 -21.70 -18.53
N LYS A 232 37.31 -21.82 -17.44
CA LYS A 232 38.71 -22.29 -17.46
C LYS A 232 39.12 -23.36 -16.42
N SER A 233 38.21 -23.96 -15.64
CA SER A 233 38.59 -25.01 -14.67
C SER A 233 37.88 -26.36 -14.91
N ASN A 234 38.69 -27.41 -14.96
CA ASN A 234 38.33 -28.83 -14.95
C ASN A 234 38.15 -29.33 -13.50
N GLU A 235 37.07 -30.09 -13.26
CA GLU A 235 36.90 -31.26 -12.38
C GLU A 235 37.55 -31.39 -10.98
N ASN A 236 38.10 -30.36 -10.31
CA ASN A 236 38.66 -30.57 -8.95
C ASN A 236 38.51 -29.37 -7.98
N ASP A 237 37.36 -28.69 -7.94
CA ASP A 237 37.21 -27.48 -7.10
C ASP A 237 36.09 -27.53 -6.03
N ASP A 238 35.54 -28.71 -5.72
CA ASP A 238 34.52 -28.87 -4.67
C ASP A 238 35.06 -28.69 -3.23
N ARG A 239 36.32 -28.28 -3.05
CA ARG A 239 36.94 -28.08 -1.72
C ARG A 239 37.44 -26.66 -1.44
N GLU A 240 37.49 -25.75 -2.40
CA GLU A 240 37.99 -24.38 -2.18
C GLU A 240 36.88 -23.31 -2.03
N GLU A 241 35.60 -23.64 -2.30
CA GLU A 241 34.49 -22.69 -2.12
C GLU A 241 34.23 -22.32 -0.64
N GLU A 242 34.62 -23.15 0.34
CA GLU A 242 34.45 -22.86 1.77
C GLU A 242 35.49 -21.86 2.32
N GLU A 243 36.66 -21.70 1.68
CA GLU A 243 37.73 -20.81 2.17
C GLU A 243 37.75 -19.42 1.50
N ARG A 244 37.06 -19.21 0.37
CA ARG A 244 36.78 -17.86 -0.15
C ARG A 244 35.62 -17.24 0.63
N GLY A 245 35.87 -16.97 1.91
CA GLY A 245 34.96 -16.24 2.77
C GLY A 245 34.51 -14.96 2.08
N ASP A 246 33.25 -14.96 1.64
CA ASP A 246 32.50 -13.81 1.15
C ASP A 246 32.79 -12.66 2.10
N LYS A 247 33.63 -11.71 1.68
CA LYS A 247 33.96 -10.49 2.44
C LYS A 247 32.71 -9.61 2.44
N ARG A 248 31.63 -10.10 3.06
CA ARG A 248 30.35 -9.43 3.19
C ARG A 248 30.63 -8.10 3.88
N ARG A 249 30.33 -7.03 3.15
CA ARG A 249 30.46 -5.67 3.68
C ARG A 249 29.67 -5.61 4.99
N LYS A 250 30.35 -5.22 6.08
CA LYS A 250 29.70 -5.10 7.38
C LYS A 250 28.66 -3.99 7.29
N LYS A 251 27.37 -4.36 7.38
CA LYS A 251 26.27 -3.40 7.42
C LYS A 251 26.51 -2.42 8.56
N THR A 252 26.32 -1.14 8.28
CA THR A 252 26.58 -0.06 9.25
C THR A 252 25.34 0.27 10.09
N ARG A 253 24.14 -0.12 9.61
CA ARG A 253 22.88 -0.04 10.38
C ARG A 253 22.66 -1.32 11.19
N GLY A 254 22.08 -1.16 12.39
CA GLY A 254 21.83 -2.27 13.32
C GLY A 254 20.88 -3.33 12.73
N SER A 255 20.99 -4.57 13.22
CA SER A 255 20.12 -5.66 12.79
C SER A 255 18.70 -5.46 13.29
N ILE A 256 17.72 -5.63 12.39
CA ILE A 256 16.30 -5.55 12.69
C ILE A 256 15.79 -6.97 12.90
N ASP A 257 15.10 -7.21 14.03
CA ASP A 257 14.32 -8.43 14.18
C ASP A 257 12.96 -8.25 13.48
N TYR A 258 12.74 -9.00 12.42
CA TYR A 258 11.51 -8.96 11.64
C TYR A 258 10.46 -9.95 12.13
N ARG A 259 10.82 -10.94 12.95
CA ARG A 259 9.91 -12.05 13.29
C ARG A 259 8.76 -11.56 14.17
N GLY A 260 7.57 -12.13 13.94
CA GLY A 260 6.34 -11.78 14.65
C GLY A 260 5.76 -10.41 14.31
N LYS A 261 6.35 -9.66 13.36
CA LYS A 261 5.88 -8.32 12.99
C LYS A 261 4.81 -8.35 11.91
N THR A 262 3.88 -7.41 11.98
CA THR A 262 2.91 -7.15 10.92
C THR A 262 3.53 -6.31 9.80
N TYR A 263 3.25 -6.67 8.54
CA TYR A 263 3.87 -6.00 7.40
C TYR A 263 2.81 -5.53 6.39
N LEU A 264 2.70 -4.22 6.20
CA LEU A 264 1.92 -3.65 5.10
C LEU A 264 2.62 -3.90 3.75
N ALA A 265 1.91 -4.52 2.81
CA ALA A 265 2.45 -4.76 1.48
C ALA A 265 2.77 -3.45 0.73
N PRO A 266 3.76 -3.45 -0.17
CA PRO A 266 3.94 -2.39 -1.15
C PRO A 266 2.80 -2.44 -2.17
N LEU A 267 1.99 -1.39 -2.24
CA LEU A 267 0.73 -1.35 -3.00
C LEU A 267 0.77 -0.20 -4.00
N THR A 268 1.10 -0.47 -5.28
CA THR A 268 1.15 0.58 -6.31
C THR A 268 -0.17 1.36 -6.39
N THR A 269 -0.07 2.67 -6.53
CA THR A 269 -1.14 3.70 -6.54
C THR A 269 -1.72 4.04 -5.16
N VAL A 270 -1.99 3.03 -4.33
CA VAL A 270 -2.78 3.21 -3.10
C VAL A 270 -1.95 3.14 -1.81
N GLY A 271 -0.74 2.56 -1.85
CA GLY A 271 0.23 2.47 -0.76
C GLY A 271 1.07 3.74 -0.56
N ASN A 272 0.48 4.89 -0.90
CA ASN A 272 1.11 6.20 -0.73
C ASN A 272 1.30 6.54 0.76
N LEU A 273 2.13 7.55 1.02
CA LEU A 273 2.50 7.91 2.40
C LEU A 273 1.28 8.19 3.32
N PRO A 274 0.25 8.96 2.90
CA PRO A 274 -0.96 9.12 3.70
C PRO A 274 -1.63 7.79 4.09
N PHE A 275 -1.76 6.85 3.16
CA PHE A 275 -2.34 5.53 3.46
C PHE A 275 -1.49 4.73 4.46
N ARG A 276 -0.16 4.73 4.28
CA ARG A 276 0.74 4.04 5.22
C ARG A 276 0.65 4.61 6.63
N ARG A 277 0.48 5.94 6.77
CA ARG A 277 0.23 6.60 8.07
C ARG A 277 -1.08 6.14 8.71
N ILE A 278 -2.16 5.97 7.93
CA ILE A 278 -3.40 5.38 8.43
C ILE A 278 -3.15 3.97 8.98
N CYS A 279 -2.40 3.13 8.26
CA CYS A 279 -2.06 1.80 8.77
C CYS A 279 -1.16 1.85 10.03
N LYS A 280 -0.26 2.85 10.15
CA LYS A 280 0.53 3.08 11.37
C LYS A 280 -0.35 3.48 12.56
N ASP A 281 -1.39 4.28 12.35
CA ASP A 281 -2.37 4.61 13.40
C ASP A 281 -3.11 3.37 13.92
N TYR A 282 -3.24 2.33 13.09
CA TYR A 282 -3.80 1.02 13.46
C TYR A 282 -2.76 -0.01 13.87
N GLY A 283 -1.51 0.38 14.10
CA GLY A 283 -0.51 -0.48 14.75
C GLY A 283 0.33 -1.34 13.82
N VAL A 284 0.36 -1.13 12.49
CA VAL A 284 1.27 -1.90 11.63
C VAL A 284 2.73 -1.67 12.02
N ASP A 285 3.54 -2.72 12.07
CA ASP A 285 4.97 -2.60 12.44
C ASP A 285 5.82 -2.08 11.27
N ILE A 286 5.71 -2.77 10.13
CA ILE A 286 6.57 -2.58 8.95
C ILE A 286 5.76 -1.95 7.81
N THR A 287 6.33 -0.91 7.24
CA THR A 287 5.80 -0.22 6.05
C THR A 287 6.82 -0.26 4.92
N CYS A 288 6.34 -0.26 3.68
CA CYS A 288 7.20 -0.24 2.51
C CYS A 288 6.61 0.74 1.48
N SER A 289 7.49 1.44 0.77
CA SER A 289 7.08 2.32 -0.33
C SER A 289 6.28 1.56 -1.39
N GLU A 290 5.57 2.30 -2.22
CA GLU A 290 5.15 1.75 -3.51
C GLU A 290 6.38 1.30 -4.32
N MET A 291 6.14 0.44 -5.31
CA MET A 291 7.19 -0.05 -6.20
C MET A 291 7.81 1.09 -7.00
N ALA A 292 9.06 1.42 -6.69
CA ALA A 292 9.83 2.42 -7.40
C ALA A 292 10.63 1.82 -8.57
N ILE A 293 10.47 2.34 -9.78
CA ILE A 293 11.21 1.91 -10.97
C ILE A 293 12.64 2.49 -10.92
N ALA A 294 13.63 1.61 -10.80
CA ALA A 294 15.04 1.98 -10.60
C ALA A 294 15.56 2.97 -11.67
N VAL A 295 15.19 2.77 -12.94
CA VAL A 295 15.57 3.67 -14.05
C VAL A 295 15.02 5.08 -13.85
N ASN A 296 13.74 5.20 -13.48
CA ASN A 296 13.10 6.50 -13.29
C ASN A 296 13.68 7.25 -12.09
N LEU A 297 14.02 6.52 -11.02
CA LEU A 297 14.64 7.08 -9.83
C LEU A 297 16.01 7.68 -10.18
N LEU A 298 16.83 6.93 -10.93
CA LEU A 298 18.14 7.37 -11.42
C LEU A 298 18.04 8.54 -12.44
N GLN A 299 16.94 8.67 -13.16
CA GLN A 299 16.67 9.82 -14.04
C GLN A 299 16.22 11.07 -13.27
N GLY A 300 16.02 10.98 -11.95
CA GLY A 300 15.54 12.10 -11.14
C GLY A 300 14.09 12.47 -11.47
N GLN A 301 13.25 11.49 -11.83
CA GLN A 301 11.83 11.69 -12.08
C GLN A 301 11.11 12.05 -10.77
N ALA A 302 10.42 13.19 -10.72
CA ALA A 302 9.90 13.73 -9.47
C ALA A 302 8.80 12.86 -8.84
N ASN A 303 7.97 12.22 -9.66
CA ASN A 303 6.96 11.26 -9.23
C ASN A 303 7.56 10.01 -8.58
N GLU A 304 8.71 9.52 -9.09
CA GLU A 304 9.40 8.37 -8.52
C GLU A 304 10.00 8.69 -7.15
N TRP A 305 10.61 9.86 -7.03
CA TRP A 305 11.15 10.36 -5.77
C TRP A 305 10.07 10.69 -4.72
N ALA A 306 8.82 10.90 -5.13
CA ALA A 306 7.73 11.05 -4.17
C ALA A 306 7.43 9.75 -3.42
N LEU A 307 7.72 8.58 -4.02
CA LEU A 307 7.41 7.27 -3.44
C LEU A 307 8.31 6.93 -2.25
N VAL A 308 9.55 7.42 -2.23
CA VAL A 308 10.57 7.09 -1.21
C VAL A 308 10.46 7.97 0.05
N LYS A 309 9.49 8.88 0.10
CA LYS A 309 9.23 9.75 1.25
C LYS A 309 8.77 8.93 2.46
N ARG A 310 9.31 9.27 3.64
CA ARG A 310 9.05 8.61 4.92
C ARG A 310 8.56 9.62 5.96
N HIS A 311 7.49 9.28 6.68
CA HIS A 311 7.04 10.04 7.84
C HIS A 311 7.71 9.52 9.13
N PRO A 312 8.03 10.38 10.12
CA PRO A 312 8.66 9.94 11.37
C PRO A 312 7.89 8.88 12.17
N CYS A 313 6.59 8.73 11.96
CA CYS A 313 5.80 7.67 12.61
C CYS A 313 6.12 6.26 12.05
N GLU A 314 6.71 6.15 10.86
CA GLU A 314 7.10 4.87 10.26
C GLU A 314 8.38 4.38 10.95
N THR A 315 8.23 3.49 11.94
CA THR A 315 9.32 2.94 12.75
C THR A 315 10.23 2.00 11.98
N ILE A 316 9.66 1.12 11.14
CA ILE A 316 10.38 0.27 10.20
C ILE A 316 9.83 0.57 8.80
N PHE A 317 10.65 1.21 7.98
CA PHE A 317 10.31 1.65 6.63
C PHE A 317 11.34 1.17 5.61
N GLY A 318 10.86 0.57 4.51
CA GLY A 318 11.72 0.24 3.38
C GLY A 318 11.26 0.82 2.06
N VAL A 319 12.17 0.81 1.09
CA VAL A 319 11.90 1.22 -0.29
C VAL A 319 11.95 0.01 -1.20
N GLN A 320 10.86 -0.26 -1.92
CA GLN A 320 10.83 -1.33 -2.91
C GLN A 320 11.29 -0.82 -4.27
N LEU A 321 12.35 -1.44 -4.81
CA LEU A 321 12.88 -1.19 -6.14
C LEU A 321 12.43 -2.26 -7.13
N ALA A 322 12.13 -1.84 -8.36
CA ALA A 322 11.86 -2.69 -9.49
C ALA A 322 12.79 -2.38 -10.66
N GLY A 323 13.27 -3.43 -11.31
CA GLY A 323 14.14 -3.34 -12.47
C GLY A 323 14.39 -4.71 -13.09
N ASN A 324 15.24 -4.73 -14.12
CA ASN A 324 15.52 -5.91 -14.92
C ASN A 324 17.03 -6.10 -15.19
N ARG A 325 17.90 -5.32 -14.54
CA ARG A 325 19.35 -5.34 -14.74
C ARG A 325 20.05 -5.10 -13.41
N ALA A 326 21.01 -5.96 -13.06
CA ALA A 326 21.78 -5.89 -11.82
C ALA A 326 22.44 -4.52 -11.62
N GLU A 327 23.19 -4.03 -12.62
CA GLU A 327 23.83 -2.71 -12.57
C GLU A 327 22.83 -1.57 -12.29
N VAL A 328 21.65 -1.59 -12.91
CA VAL A 328 20.66 -0.51 -12.74
C VAL A 328 20.03 -0.54 -11.36
N VAL A 329 19.65 -1.72 -10.86
CA VAL A 329 19.07 -1.84 -9.51
C VAL A 329 20.14 -1.62 -8.44
N GLY A 330 21.39 -2.00 -8.68
CA GLY A 330 22.53 -1.73 -7.82
C GLY A 330 22.75 -0.24 -7.63
N ARG A 331 22.83 0.52 -8.74
CA ARG A 331 22.97 1.99 -8.68
C ARG A 331 21.81 2.66 -7.95
N ALA A 332 20.58 2.19 -8.19
CA ALA A 332 19.41 2.72 -7.48
C ALA A 332 19.45 2.37 -5.98
N ALA A 333 19.89 1.16 -5.61
CA ALA A 333 20.02 0.75 -4.21
C ALA A 333 21.14 1.52 -3.49
N GLU A 334 22.30 1.71 -4.13
CA GLU A 334 23.41 2.54 -3.64
C GLU A 334 22.93 3.98 -3.40
N LEU A 335 22.16 4.53 -4.35
CA LEU A 335 21.59 5.88 -4.23
C LEU A 335 20.65 6.00 -3.03
N VAL A 336 19.69 5.08 -2.92
CA VAL A 336 18.70 5.10 -1.82
C VAL A 336 19.40 4.88 -0.48
N SER A 337 20.37 3.98 -0.40
CA SER A 337 21.14 3.74 0.82
C SER A 337 21.91 4.98 1.28
N ALA A 338 22.50 5.73 0.34
CA ALA A 338 23.32 6.91 0.63
C ALA A 338 22.48 8.16 0.95
N GLU A 339 21.38 8.38 0.23
CA GLU A 339 20.66 9.65 0.24
C GLU A 339 19.31 9.59 1.00
N CYS A 340 18.83 8.38 1.35
CA CYS A 340 17.57 8.18 2.06
C CYS A 340 17.75 7.51 3.44
N THR A 341 16.87 7.87 4.37
CA THR A 341 16.66 7.22 5.67
C THR A 341 15.69 6.05 5.49
N VAL A 342 16.27 4.84 5.34
CA VAL A 342 15.53 3.58 5.15
C VAL A 342 16.09 2.50 6.07
N ASP A 343 15.23 1.61 6.53
CA ASP A 343 15.60 0.49 7.39
C ASP A 343 15.94 -0.74 6.55
N PHE A 344 15.34 -0.85 5.36
CA PHE A 344 15.67 -1.87 4.36
C PHE A 344 15.38 -1.39 2.93
N ILE A 345 15.97 -2.07 1.95
CA ILE A 345 15.63 -1.94 0.52
C ILE A 345 15.08 -3.28 0.04
N ASP A 346 13.95 -3.27 -0.66
CA ASP A 346 13.28 -4.47 -1.14
C ASP A 346 13.41 -4.62 -2.66
N LEU A 347 13.69 -5.82 -3.16
CA LEU A 347 13.67 -6.12 -4.59
C LEU A 347 12.33 -6.74 -5.00
N ASN A 348 11.61 -6.06 -5.91
CA ASN A 348 10.38 -6.57 -6.49
C ASN A 348 10.66 -7.64 -7.57
N MET A 349 10.27 -8.88 -7.27
CA MET A 349 10.25 -10.01 -8.19
C MET A 349 8.85 -10.64 -8.29
N GLY A 350 7.81 -9.90 -7.90
CA GLY A 350 6.45 -10.42 -7.73
C GLY A 350 5.37 -9.68 -8.51
N CYS A 351 5.66 -8.49 -9.04
CA CYS A 351 4.68 -7.69 -9.77
C CYS A 351 4.22 -8.42 -11.05
N PRO A 352 2.91 -8.71 -11.20
CA PRO A 352 2.39 -9.45 -12.35
C PRO A 352 1.98 -8.55 -13.53
N ILE A 353 2.10 -7.22 -13.39
CA ILE A 353 1.68 -6.25 -14.40
C ILE A 353 2.43 -6.49 -15.71
N ASP A 354 1.69 -6.54 -16.82
CA ASP A 354 2.25 -6.93 -18.12
C ASP A 354 3.37 -5.99 -18.57
N MET A 355 3.25 -4.69 -18.30
CA MET A 355 4.33 -3.72 -18.58
C MET A 355 5.65 -4.09 -17.87
N ALA A 356 5.61 -4.43 -16.57
CA ALA A 356 6.80 -4.81 -15.83
C ALA A 356 7.34 -6.18 -16.28
N PHE A 357 6.44 -7.13 -16.51
CA PHE A 357 6.78 -8.49 -16.95
C PHE A 357 7.42 -8.51 -18.35
N ASN A 358 6.83 -7.81 -19.31
CA ASN A 358 7.31 -7.77 -20.69
C ASN A 358 8.66 -7.06 -20.81
N ASN A 359 8.96 -6.14 -19.90
CA ASN A 359 10.29 -5.53 -19.77
C ASN A 359 11.31 -6.44 -19.04
N GLY A 360 10.94 -7.67 -18.66
CA GLY A 360 11.84 -8.61 -18.00
C GLY A 360 12.12 -8.30 -16.53
N GLY A 361 11.26 -7.50 -15.88
CA GLY A 361 11.26 -7.21 -14.44
C GLY A 361 10.06 -7.83 -13.72
N GLY A 362 9.92 -7.55 -12.42
CA GLY A 362 8.84 -8.12 -11.60
C GLY A 362 8.87 -9.66 -11.65
N SER A 363 7.71 -10.30 -11.81
CA SER A 363 7.63 -11.77 -11.81
C SER A 363 8.32 -12.44 -13.01
N ALA A 364 8.77 -11.70 -14.03
CA ALA A 364 9.56 -12.28 -15.13
C ALA A 364 10.94 -12.75 -14.66
N LEU A 365 11.45 -12.18 -13.56
CA LEU A 365 12.73 -12.56 -12.97
C LEU A 365 12.73 -14.03 -12.51
N LEU A 366 11.58 -14.57 -12.09
CA LEU A 366 11.43 -15.94 -11.59
C LEU A 366 11.75 -17.02 -12.63
N ALA A 367 11.80 -16.67 -13.92
CA ALA A 367 12.24 -17.58 -14.97
C ALA A 367 13.77 -17.61 -15.14
N ASN A 368 14.52 -16.77 -14.43
CA ASN A 368 15.97 -16.59 -14.63
C ASN A 368 16.72 -16.51 -13.27
N PRO A 369 16.98 -17.64 -12.59
CA PRO A 369 17.67 -17.67 -11.29
C PRO A 369 19.03 -16.95 -11.29
N LYS A 370 19.89 -17.19 -12.28
CA LYS A 370 21.21 -16.51 -12.41
C LYS A 370 21.09 -14.98 -12.46
N LYS A 371 20.02 -14.48 -13.07
CA LYS A 371 19.76 -13.04 -13.14
C LYS A 371 19.36 -12.49 -11.77
N ILE A 372 18.54 -13.24 -11.03
CA ILE A 372 18.15 -12.91 -9.66
C ILE A 372 19.38 -12.90 -8.75
N GLU A 373 20.20 -13.94 -8.79
CA GLU A 373 21.44 -14.05 -8.03
C GLU A 373 22.29 -12.80 -8.22
N ARG A 374 22.60 -12.45 -9.48
CA ARG A 374 23.40 -11.27 -9.81
C ARG A 374 22.79 -9.99 -9.22
N MET A 375 21.46 -9.85 -9.28
CA MET A 375 20.76 -8.68 -8.73
C MET A 375 20.83 -8.63 -7.21
N VAL A 376 20.58 -9.74 -6.51
CA VAL A 376 20.59 -9.81 -5.03
C VAL A 376 22.01 -9.60 -4.50
N ARG A 377 23.02 -10.29 -5.07
CA ARG A 377 24.43 -10.11 -4.70
C ARG A 377 24.89 -8.66 -4.91
N THR A 378 24.54 -8.06 -6.07
CA THR A 378 24.85 -6.65 -6.36
C THR A 378 24.20 -5.71 -5.34
N MET A 379 22.90 -5.86 -5.08
CA MET A 379 22.21 -4.98 -4.14
C MET A 379 22.74 -5.13 -2.71
N ASN A 380 22.98 -6.36 -2.25
CA ASN A 380 23.50 -6.62 -0.90
C ASN A 380 24.90 -6.02 -0.70
N HIS A 381 25.74 -6.02 -1.76
CA HIS A 381 27.08 -5.44 -1.70
C HIS A 381 27.07 -3.91 -1.52
N VAL A 382 26.11 -3.22 -2.13
CA VAL A 382 26.14 -1.74 -2.20
C VAL A 382 25.38 -1.04 -1.07
N VAL A 383 24.42 -1.73 -0.43
CA VAL A 383 23.57 -1.15 0.62
C VAL A 383 24.18 -1.27 2.01
N ASP A 384 23.88 -0.30 2.86
CA ASP A 384 24.31 -0.25 4.26
C ASP A 384 23.21 -0.72 5.25
N CYS A 385 22.02 -1.05 4.73
CA CYS A 385 20.84 -1.53 5.45
C CYS A 385 20.50 -2.98 5.08
N ASP A 386 19.38 -3.51 5.58
CA ASP A 386 18.91 -4.84 5.18
C ASP A 386 18.40 -4.86 3.73
N LEU A 387 18.68 -5.96 3.03
CA LEU A 387 18.13 -6.25 1.71
C LEU A 387 17.00 -7.27 1.88
N THR A 388 15.83 -6.98 1.36
CA THR A 388 14.69 -7.91 1.36
C THR A 388 14.27 -8.23 -0.06
N VAL A 389 13.56 -9.33 -0.25
CA VAL A 389 13.06 -9.75 -1.55
C VAL A 389 11.58 -10.10 -1.47
N LYS A 390 10.80 -9.67 -2.47
CA LYS A 390 9.38 -9.99 -2.56
C LYS A 390 9.03 -10.66 -3.89
N PHE A 391 8.45 -11.85 -3.83
CA PHE A 391 8.22 -12.70 -5.00
C PHE A 391 6.89 -13.48 -4.94
N ARG A 392 6.70 -14.36 -5.93
CA ARG A 392 5.53 -15.21 -6.15
C ARG A 392 5.96 -16.67 -6.25
N THR A 393 5.01 -17.59 -6.21
CA THR A 393 5.31 -19.05 -6.28
C THR A 393 6.01 -19.44 -7.58
N GLY A 394 5.70 -18.73 -8.68
CA GLY A 394 6.28 -18.95 -10.01
C GLY A 394 5.58 -18.09 -11.07
N VAL A 395 5.91 -18.32 -12.34
CA VAL A 395 5.27 -17.61 -13.47
C VAL A 395 3.95 -18.26 -13.85
N LYS A 396 3.93 -19.58 -14.02
CA LYS A 396 2.76 -20.37 -14.45
C LYS A 396 2.11 -21.06 -13.25
N SER A 397 0.83 -21.38 -13.36
CA SER A 397 0.14 -22.20 -12.36
C SER A 397 0.64 -23.64 -12.43
N GLY A 398 0.94 -24.26 -11.28
CA GLY A 398 1.44 -25.64 -11.20
C GLY A 398 2.94 -25.82 -11.45
N ASP A 399 3.65 -24.75 -11.83
CA ASP A 399 5.09 -24.73 -12.08
C ASP A 399 5.75 -23.78 -11.09
N ASN A 400 5.76 -24.20 -9.81
CA ASN A 400 6.25 -23.38 -8.71
C ASN A 400 7.77 -23.55 -8.55
N VAL A 401 8.49 -22.43 -8.53
CA VAL A 401 9.96 -22.36 -8.42
C VAL A 401 10.44 -21.72 -7.12
N ALA A 402 9.54 -21.13 -6.34
CA ALA A 402 9.91 -20.41 -5.12
C ALA A 402 10.76 -21.25 -4.14
N HIS A 403 10.36 -22.51 -3.90
CA HIS A 403 11.07 -23.42 -2.98
C HIS A 403 12.55 -23.62 -3.31
N THR A 404 12.96 -23.55 -4.58
CA THR A 404 14.37 -23.69 -4.97
C THR A 404 15.15 -22.39 -4.81
N LEU A 405 14.48 -21.24 -4.83
CA LEU A 405 15.10 -19.91 -4.71
C LEU A 405 15.25 -19.45 -3.25
N VAL A 406 14.39 -19.93 -2.35
CA VAL A 406 14.39 -19.52 -0.95
C VAL A 406 15.73 -19.74 -0.21
N PRO A 407 16.34 -20.94 -0.24
CA PRO A 407 17.63 -21.14 0.43
C PRO A 407 18.73 -20.25 -0.18
N GLU A 408 18.67 -20.04 -1.49
CA GLU A 408 19.63 -19.21 -2.22
C GLU A 408 19.56 -17.73 -1.86
N PHE A 409 18.38 -17.19 -1.56
CA PHE A 409 18.25 -15.79 -1.14
C PHE A 409 19.09 -15.47 0.10
N ALA A 410 19.13 -16.37 1.08
CA ALA A 410 19.97 -16.21 2.27
C ALA A 410 21.46 -16.30 1.92
N ARG A 411 21.85 -17.23 1.03
CA ARG A 411 23.24 -17.35 0.51
C ARG A 411 23.68 -16.08 -0.21
N TRP A 412 22.80 -15.46 -0.98
CA TRP A 412 23.06 -14.22 -1.71
C TRP A 412 22.98 -12.96 -0.83
N GLY A 413 22.55 -13.08 0.43
CA GLY A 413 22.59 -12.02 1.44
C GLY A 413 21.27 -11.30 1.73
N ALA A 414 20.14 -11.79 1.21
CA ALA A 414 18.83 -11.29 1.62
C ALA A 414 18.58 -11.61 3.10
N SER A 415 17.97 -10.65 3.81
CA SER A 415 17.66 -10.72 5.25
C SER A 415 16.19 -11.05 5.52
N VAL A 416 15.31 -10.80 4.54
CA VAL A 416 13.91 -11.22 4.56
C VAL A 416 13.46 -11.66 3.16
N ALA A 417 12.75 -12.78 3.09
CA ALA A 417 12.01 -13.20 1.89
C ALA A 417 10.50 -13.09 2.14
N THR A 418 9.77 -12.47 1.22
CA THR A 418 8.30 -12.43 1.25
C THR A 418 7.71 -13.14 0.04
N LEU A 419 6.96 -14.22 0.29
CA LEU A 419 6.31 -15.01 -0.73
C LEU A 419 4.81 -14.71 -0.79
N HIS A 420 4.33 -14.20 -1.93
CA HIS A 420 2.90 -14.24 -2.25
C HIS A 420 2.52 -15.63 -2.74
N GLY A 421 1.58 -16.29 -2.08
CA GLY A 421 1.15 -17.68 -2.34
C GLY A 421 0.41 -17.91 -3.66
N ARG A 422 0.65 -17.08 -4.68
CA ARG A 422 0.09 -17.26 -6.02
C ARG A 422 1.18 -17.14 -7.06
N SER A 423 1.01 -17.85 -8.18
CA SER A 423 1.81 -17.62 -9.38
C SER A 423 1.43 -16.29 -10.03
N ARG A 424 2.24 -15.82 -10.98
CA ARG A 424 1.88 -14.66 -11.81
C ARG A 424 0.57 -14.91 -12.55
N GLN A 425 0.44 -16.05 -13.23
CA GLN A 425 -0.72 -16.39 -14.07
C GLN A 425 -2.02 -16.39 -13.27
N GLN A 426 -2.00 -16.88 -12.03
CA GLN A 426 -3.17 -16.88 -11.16
C GLN A 426 -3.64 -15.47 -10.79
N ARG A 427 -2.77 -14.44 -10.88
CA ARG A 427 -3.05 -13.07 -10.45
C ARG A 427 -3.78 -13.02 -9.11
N TYR A 428 -5.11 -12.88 -9.15
CA TYR A 428 -6.03 -12.85 -8.02
C TYR A 428 -7.27 -13.73 -8.22
N THR A 429 -7.28 -14.64 -9.20
CA THR A 429 -8.45 -15.46 -9.57
C THR A 429 -8.55 -16.78 -8.79
N LYS A 430 -7.48 -17.16 -8.09
CA LYS A 430 -7.41 -18.35 -7.23
C LYS A 430 -7.08 -17.95 -5.80
N LEU A 431 -7.22 -18.88 -4.85
CA LEU A 431 -6.76 -18.69 -3.47
C LEU A 431 -5.23 -18.72 -3.41
N ALA A 432 -4.66 -18.06 -2.40
CA ALA A 432 -3.25 -18.21 -2.05
C ALA A 432 -2.99 -19.60 -1.44
N ASP A 433 -1.92 -20.24 -1.91
CA ASP A 433 -1.45 -21.55 -1.46
C ASP A 433 -0.56 -21.40 -0.23
N TRP A 434 -1.18 -21.49 0.95
CA TRP A 434 -0.50 -21.35 2.24
C TRP A 434 0.29 -22.60 2.64
N GLU A 435 -0.09 -23.78 2.16
CA GLU A 435 0.69 -25.01 2.36
C GLU A 435 2.03 -24.91 1.63
N TYR A 436 2.03 -24.38 0.41
CA TYR A 436 3.26 -24.14 -0.34
C TYR A 436 4.11 -23.01 0.27
N ILE A 437 3.49 -21.98 0.88
CA ILE A 437 4.21 -20.98 1.69
C ILE A 437 4.93 -21.67 2.86
N ALA A 438 4.24 -22.53 3.61
CA ALA A 438 4.81 -23.27 4.73
C ALA A 438 5.95 -24.20 4.29
N LYS A 439 5.80 -24.86 3.13
CA LYS A 439 6.90 -25.63 2.52
C LYS A 439 8.12 -24.74 2.27
N CYS A 440 7.93 -23.60 1.62
CA CYS A 440 9.03 -22.67 1.34
C CYS A 440 9.67 -22.10 2.62
N HIS A 441 8.89 -21.82 3.67
CA HIS A 441 9.41 -21.37 4.96
C HIS A 441 10.37 -22.39 5.57
N LYS A 442 10.06 -23.70 5.50
CA LYS A 442 10.95 -24.75 5.98
C LYS A 442 12.31 -24.76 5.26
N GLU A 443 12.33 -24.46 3.96
CA GLU A 443 13.59 -24.39 3.17
C GLU A 443 14.53 -23.27 3.66
N THR A 444 14.02 -22.27 4.41
CA THR A 444 14.86 -21.21 4.97
C THR A 444 15.81 -21.71 6.04
N SER A 445 15.48 -22.83 6.70
CA SER A 445 16.20 -23.37 7.86
C SER A 445 16.49 -22.32 8.96
N GLY A 446 15.64 -21.30 9.09
CA GLY A 446 15.80 -20.21 10.06
C GLY A 446 16.91 -19.19 9.76
N SER A 447 17.64 -19.36 8.65
CA SER A 447 18.78 -18.49 8.25
C SER A 447 18.39 -17.06 7.89
N MET A 448 17.11 -16.83 7.59
CA MET A 448 16.52 -15.56 7.16
C MET A 448 15.08 -15.48 7.69
N ALA A 449 14.54 -14.29 7.92
CA ALA A 449 13.12 -14.17 8.22
C ALA A 449 12.27 -14.41 6.95
N PHE A 450 11.11 -15.04 7.11
CA PHE A 450 10.25 -15.41 6.00
C PHE A 450 8.81 -14.98 6.20
N PHE A 451 8.30 -14.18 5.27
CA PHE A 451 6.94 -13.65 5.32
C PHE A 451 6.05 -14.34 4.30
N GLY A 452 4.90 -14.83 4.77
CA GLY A 452 3.81 -15.28 3.91
C GLY A 452 2.93 -14.10 3.47
N GLY A 453 2.24 -14.25 2.35
CA GLY A 453 1.28 -13.24 1.90
C GLY A 453 0.20 -13.81 1.00
N GLY A 454 -1.01 -13.27 1.17
CA GLY A 454 -2.17 -13.56 0.30
C GLY A 454 -3.42 -13.93 1.10
N ASP A 455 -4.53 -13.26 0.77
CA ASP A 455 -5.88 -13.61 1.25
C ASP A 455 -6.07 -13.60 2.77
N VAL A 456 -5.38 -12.67 3.44
CA VAL A 456 -5.59 -12.36 4.86
C VAL A 456 -6.46 -11.12 4.94
N MET A 457 -7.66 -11.29 5.51
CA MET A 457 -8.71 -10.27 5.62
C MET A 457 -9.17 -10.05 7.08
N SER A 458 -8.75 -10.93 7.98
CA SER A 458 -9.18 -10.96 9.38
C SER A 458 -8.03 -11.34 10.31
N TRP A 459 -8.20 -11.11 11.62
CA TRP A 459 -7.23 -11.56 12.62
C TRP A 459 -7.22 -13.08 12.76
N GLU A 460 -8.37 -13.74 12.54
CA GLU A 460 -8.48 -15.19 12.49
C GLU A 460 -7.67 -15.76 11.33
N ASP A 461 -7.75 -15.16 10.13
CA ASP A 461 -6.90 -15.55 9.01
C ASP A 461 -5.42 -15.41 9.37
N TYR A 462 -5.02 -14.30 10.00
CA TYR A 462 -3.62 -14.07 10.37
C TYR A 462 -3.12 -15.14 11.36
N TRP A 463 -3.80 -15.30 12.49
CA TRP A 463 -3.36 -16.20 13.57
C TRP A 463 -3.51 -17.67 13.20
N ALA A 464 -4.49 -18.04 12.37
CA ALA A 464 -4.60 -19.41 11.88
C ALA A 464 -3.35 -19.87 11.12
N ARG A 465 -2.61 -18.97 10.45
CA ARG A 465 -1.35 -19.31 9.76
C ARG A 465 -0.13 -19.17 10.66
N MET A 466 -0.11 -18.16 11.53
CA MET A 466 0.98 -17.98 12.50
C MET A 466 1.03 -19.13 13.53
N ASP A 467 -0.12 -19.56 14.05
CA ASP A 467 -0.21 -20.67 15.02
C ASP A 467 0.14 -22.03 14.40
N GLN A 468 0.05 -22.15 13.06
CA GLN A 468 0.51 -23.32 12.29
C GLN A 468 1.98 -23.19 11.85
N GLU A 469 2.69 -22.16 12.32
CA GLU A 469 4.10 -21.90 12.00
C GLU A 469 4.38 -21.88 10.48
N MET A 470 3.44 -21.36 9.68
CA MET A 470 3.57 -21.35 8.23
C MET A 470 4.57 -20.30 7.72
N CYS A 471 4.95 -19.35 8.57
CA CYS A 471 5.89 -18.26 8.28
C CYS A 471 6.28 -17.53 9.58
N ASP A 472 7.32 -16.69 9.52
CA ASP A 472 7.75 -15.86 10.65
C ASP A 472 6.93 -14.57 10.81
N GLY A 473 6.13 -14.22 9.81
CA GLY A 473 5.27 -13.04 9.79
C GLY A 473 4.42 -13.00 8.52
N ILE A 474 3.40 -12.15 8.49
CA ILE A 474 2.48 -12.05 7.35
C ILE A 474 2.46 -10.64 6.78
N MET A 475 2.63 -10.57 5.46
CA MET A 475 2.43 -9.35 4.69
C MET A 475 0.98 -9.21 4.24
N VAL A 476 0.29 -8.18 4.74
CA VAL A 476 -1.11 -7.88 4.45
C VAL A 476 -1.21 -6.85 3.32
N GLY A 477 -1.93 -7.20 2.25
CA GLY A 477 -2.13 -6.32 1.08
C GLY A 477 -3.55 -5.79 0.99
N ARG A 478 -4.39 -6.39 0.13
CA ARG A 478 -5.78 -5.95 -0.09
C ARG A 478 -6.63 -5.94 1.18
N GLY A 479 -6.34 -6.80 2.17
CA GLY A 479 -7.03 -6.79 3.45
C GLY A 479 -6.92 -5.44 4.15
N ALA A 480 -5.73 -4.83 4.13
CA ALA A 480 -5.51 -3.50 4.68
C ALA A 480 -6.17 -2.40 3.84
N LEU A 481 -6.30 -2.56 2.52
CA LEU A 481 -7.01 -1.58 1.67
C LEU A 481 -8.52 -1.59 1.93
N ILE A 482 -9.10 -2.76 2.16
CA ILE A 482 -10.52 -2.90 2.47
C ILE A 482 -10.78 -2.56 3.94
N LYS A 483 -9.83 -2.85 4.82
CA LYS A 483 -9.99 -2.73 6.27
C LYS A 483 -8.65 -2.39 6.94
N PRO A 484 -8.21 -1.12 6.98
CA PRO A 484 -6.90 -0.77 7.55
C PRO A 484 -6.75 -1.14 9.03
N TRP A 485 -7.86 -1.14 9.77
CA TRP A 485 -7.87 -1.56 11.17
C TRP A 485 -7.66 -3.06 11.39
N ILE A 486 -7.47 -3.85 10.32
CA ILE A 486 -7.03 -5.25 10.41
C ILE A 486 -5.77 -5.41 11.27
N PHE A 487 -4.85 -4.45 11.26
CA PHE A 487 -3.64 -4.52 12.09
C PHE A 487 -3.98 -4.44 13.59
N LYS A 488 -4.96 -3.61 13.95
CA LYS A 488 -5.47 -3.51 15.32
C LYS A 488 -6.25 -4.76 15.73
N GLU A 489 -7.02 -5.34 14.80
CA GLU A 489 -7.67 -6.63 15.03
C GLU A 489 -6.66 -7.75 15.26
N ILE A 490 -5.54 -7.77 14.50
CA ILE A 490 -4.47 -8.76 14.65
C ILE A 490 -3.81 -8.65 16.01
N GLU A 491 -3.49 -7.42 16.45
CA GLU A 491 -2.90 -7.14 17.75
C GLU A 491 -3.85 -7.56 18.90
N GLU A 492 -5.12 -7.13 18.83
CA GLU A 492 -6.09 -7.38 19.90
C GLU A 492 -6.79 -8.74 19.81
N ARG A 493 -6.54 -9.51 18.73
CA ARG A 493 -7.18 -10.80 18.42
C ARG A 493 -8.71 -10.75 18.54
N ARG A 494 -9.32 -9.71 17.97
CA ARG A 494 -10.77 -9.56 17.96
C ARG A 494 -11.26 -8.80 16.75
N VAL A 495 -12.53 -9.02 16.42
CA VAL A 495 -13.23 -8.26 15.38
C VAL A 495 -13.51 -6.84 15.86
N TRP A 496 -13.30 -5.88 14.96
CA TRP A 496 -13.64 -4.48 15.15
C TRP A 496 -14.77 -4.09 14.20
N ASP A 497 -15.97 -3.92 14.74
CA ASP A 497 -17.13 -3.42 13.99
C ASP A 497 -17.28 -1.90 14.15
N ILE A 498 -16.39 -1.15 13.51
CA ILE A 498 -16.41 0.33 13.61
C ILE A 498 -17.61 0.93 12.86
N SER A 499 -18.14 2.01 13.43
CA SER A 499 -19.27 2.75 12.89
C SER A 499 -18.94 3.49 11.57
N ALA A 500 -19.97 3.92 10.85
CA ALA A 500 -19.80 4.74 9.66
C ALA A 500 -19.12 6.09 9.96
N THR A 501 -19.39 6.68 11.13
CA THR A 501 -18.76 7.93 11.56
C THR A 501 -17.27 7.76 11.81
N GLU A 502 -16.86 6.69 12.51
CA GLU A 502 -15.43 6.39 12.70
C GLU A 502 -14.72 6.14 11.37
N ARG A 503 -15.38 5.48 10.41
CA ARG A 503 -14.86 5.30 9.05
C ARG A 503 -14.74 6.63 8.30
N LEU A 504 -15.71 7.54 8.45
CA LEU A 504 -15.64 8.87 7.83
C LEU A 504 -14.49 9.68 8.42
N ASP A 505 -14.29 9.63 9.73
CA ASP A 505 -13.19 10.33 10.39
C ASP A 505 -11.82 9.77 9.98
N MET A 506 -11.73 8.47 9.73
CA MET A 506 -10.54 7.87 9.10
C MET A 506 -10.29 8.44 7.69
N LEU A 507 -11.32 8.63 6.86
CA LEU A 507 -11.17 9.25 5.54
C LEU A 507 -10.77 10.73 5.64
N LYS A 508 -11.33 11.48 6.59
CA LYS A 508 -10.88 12.86 6.90
C LYS A 508 -9.42 12.89 7.32
N LYS A 509 -8.98 11.93 8.15
CA LYS A 509 -7.58 11.80 8.59
C LYS A 509 -6.65 11.47 7.43
N PHE A 510 -7.08 10.65 6.48
CA PHE A 510 -6.34 10.43 5.23
C PHE A 510 -6.21 11.72 4.43
N ALA A 511 -7.30 12.49 4.30
CA ALA A 511 -7.28 13.78 3.61
C ALA A 511 -6.32 14.79 4.27
N ALA A 512 -6.33 14.86 5.60
CA ALA A 512 -5.40 15.66 6.40
C ALA A 512 -3.93 15.29 6.13
N TYR A 513 -3.59 14.00 6.23
CA TYR A 513 -2.26 13.49 5.89
C TYR A 513 -1.89 13.74 4.42
N GLY A 514 -2.88 13.69 3.52
CA GLY A 514 -2.73 14.02 2.12
C GLY A 514 -2.41 15.50 1.90
N MET A 515 -3.06 16.41 2.63
CA MET A 515 -2.79 17.85 2.57
C MET A 515 -1.39 18.21 3.08
N GLU A 516 -0.91 17.52 4.12
CA GLU A 516 0.48 17.61 4.59
C GLU A 516 1.48 17.17 3.51
N HIS A 517 1.15 16.11 2.77
CA HIS A 517 2.03 15.48 1.81
C HIS A 517 2.03 16.12 0.41
N TRP A 518 0.85 16.36 -0.17
CA TRP A 518 0.67 16.89 -1.53
C TRP A 518 0.38 18.39 -1.56
N GLY A 519 -0.19 18.93 -0.48
CA GLY A 519 -0.47 20.35 -0.34
C GLY A 519 -1.94 20.72 -0.23
N THR A 520 -2.18 21.99 0.07
CA THR A 520 -3.52 22.58 0.21
C THR A 520 -3.87 23.54 -0.92
N ASP A 521 -3.01 23.69 -1.94
CA ASP A 521 -3.36 24.41 -3.16
C ASP A 521 -4.23 23.54 -4.09
N THR A 522 -4.73 24.11 -5.19
CA THR A 522 -5.64 23.40 -6.12
C THR A 522 -5.09 22.03 -6.55
N GLN A 523 -3.80 21.96 -6.88
CA GLN A 523 -3.16 20.71 -7.30
C GLN A 523 -3.01 19.72 -6.13
N GLY A 524 -2.66 20.21 -4.94
CA GLY A 524 -2.59 19.41 -3.72
C GLY A 524 -3.93 18.74 -3.42
N ILE A 525 -5.02 19.51 -3.38
CA ILE A 525 -6.37 18.99 -3.13
C ILE A 525 -6.82 18.01 -4.23
N ALA A 526 -6.53 18.31 -5.50
CA ALA A 526 -6.83 17.38 -6.58
C ALA A 526 -6.11 16.03 -6.41
N ASN A 527 -4.85 16.04 -5.95
CA ASN A 527 -4.12 14.81 -5.64
C ASN A 527 -4.73 14.07 -4.43
N VAL A 528 -5.05 14.78 -3.35
CA VAL A 528 -5.71 14.20 -2.17
C VAL A 528 -7.00 13.48 -2.59
N ARG A 529 -7.86 14.17 -3.35
CA ARG A 529 -9.12 13.61 -3.86
C ARG A 529 -8.87 12.41 -4.75
N ARG A 530 -7.94 12.50 -5.72
CA ARG A 530 -7.62 11.40 -6.62
C ARG A 530 -7.24 10.13 -5.85
N TYR A 531 -6.31 10.23 -4.90
CA TYR A 531 -5.83 9.06 -4.16
C TYR A 531 -6.82 8.57 -3.09
N LEU A 532 -7.65 9.46 -2.53
CA LEU A 532 -8.78 9.07 -1.69
C LEU A 532 -9.77 8.21 -2.48
N LEU A 533 -10.15 8.63 -3.70
CA LEU A 533 -11.06 7.88 -4.57
C LEU A 533 -10.46 6.53 -5.01
N GLU A 534 -9.15 6.47 -5.31
CA GLU A 534 -8.46 5.20 -5.60
C GLU A 534 -8.46 4.24 -4.41
N TRP A 535 -8.44 4.76 -3.18
CA TRP A 535 -8.56 3.92 -2.00
C TRP A 535 -10.01 3.49 -1.75
N GLN A 536 -10.98 4.38 -1.94
CA GLN A 536 -12.42 4.06 -1.84
C GLN A 536 -12.83 2.92 -2.79
N SER A 537 -12.19 2.78 -3.95
CA SER A 537 -12.43 1.65 -4.86
C SER A 537 -12.03 0.28 -4.27
N PHE A 538 -11.39 0.23 -3.11
CA PHE A 538 -11.19 -0.98 -2.31
C PHE A 538 -12.03 -0.97 -1.04
N LEU A 539 -12.08 0.18 -0.34
CA LEU A 539 -12.74 0.31 0.96
C LEU A 539 -14.24 -0.06 0.92
N HIS A 540 -14.95 0.26 -0.18
CA HIS A 540 -16.37 -0.07 -0.31
C HIS A 540 -16.69 -1.57 -0.21
N ARG A 541 -15.68 -2.43 -0.41
CA ARG A 541 -15.85 -3.88 -0.27
C ARG A 541 -15.97 -4.34 1.19
N TYR A 542 -15.71 -3.47 2.16
CA TYR A 542 -15.88 -3.79 3.57
C TYR A 542 -17.37 -3.95 3.87
N ILE A 543 -17.71 -5.06 4.53
CA ILE A 543 -19.04 -5.28 5.06
C ILE A 543 -18.93 -5.18 6.58
N PRO A 544 -19.72 -4.31 7.24
CA PRO A 544 -19.74 -4.23 8.69
C PRO A 544 -19.96 -5.59 9.34
N ALA A 545 -19.20 -5.90 10.39
CA ALA A 545 -19.27 -7.22 11.01
C ALA A 545 -20.66 -7.51 11.60
N GLY A 546 -21.35 -6.48 12.11
CA GLY A 546 -22.73 -6.60 12.59
C GLY A 546 -23.75 -6.94 11.50
N LEU A 547 -23.40 -6.80 10.22
CA LEU A 547 -24.24 -7.11 9.06
C LEU A 547 -24.01 -8.52 8.50
N LEU A 548 -22.93 -9.19 8.92
CA LEU A 548 -22.61 -10.54 8.45
C LEU A 548 -23.35 -11.59 9.29
N GLU A 549 -23.87 -12.63 8.64
CA GLU A 549 -24.38 -13.84 9.27
C GLU A 549 -23.23 -14.73 9.76
N VAL A 550 -22.14 -14.76 8.99
CA VAL A 550 -20.96 -15.58 9.27
C VAL A 550 -19.72 -14.70 9.26
N LEU A 551 -18.98 -14.72 10.36
CA LEU A 551 -17.68 -14.10 10.49
C LEU A 551 -16.54 -15.13 10.31
N PRO A 552 -15.37 -14.71 9.81
CA PRO A 552 -15.08 -13.40 9.23
C PRO A 552 -15.46 -13.29 7.74
N GLN A 553 -15.54 -12.06 7.22
CA GLN A 553 -15.60 -11.80 5.77
C GLN A 553 -14.35 -12.36 5.09
N LYS A 554 -14.51 -13.11 3.99
CA LYS A 554 -13.38 -13.64 3.21
C LYS A 554 -12.98 -12.69 2.08
N MET A 555 -11.70 -12.74 1.70
CA MET A 555 -11.12 -11.90 0.65
C MET A 555 -11.85 -11.97 -0.71
N ASN A 556 -12.38 -13.15 -1.04
CA ASN A 556 -13.04 -13.40 -2.32
C ASN A 556 -14.54 -13.15 -2.30
N ASP A 557 -15.12 -12.89 -1.13
CA ASP A 557 -16.52 -12.55 -1.01
C ASP A 557 -16.79 -11.24 -1.77
N ARG A 558 -17.89 -11.23 -2.50
CA ARG A 558 -18.45 -10.07 -3.18
C ARG A 558 -19.62 -9.60 -2.35
N PRO A 559 -19.60 -8.35 -1.85
CA PRO A 559 -20.78 -7.83 -1.18
C PRO A 559 -21.98 -7.90 -2.15
N PRO A 560 -23.11 -8.49 -1.73
CA PRO A 560 -24.36 -8.33 -2.48
C PRO A 560 -24.80 -6.86 -2.41
N ALA A 561 -25.89 -6.49 -3.09
CA ALA A 561 -26.53 -5.22 -2.83
C ALA A 561 -27.16 -5.24 -1.42
N TYR A 562 -26.77 -4.32 -0.55
CA TYR A 562 -27.26 -4.24 0.83
C TYR A 562 -27.37 -2.79 1.32
N TYR A 563 -28.25 -2.56 2.29
CA TYR A 563 -28.34 -1.32 3.05
C TYR A 563 -27.46 -1.39 4.30
N GLY A 564 -26.75 -0.32 4.60
CA GLY A 564 -26.03 -0.17 5.85
C GLY A 564 -26.95 0.14 7.04
N ARG A 565 -26.39 0.18 8.25
CA ARG A 565 -27.10 0.61 9.48
C ARG A 565 -27.52 2.09 9.46
N SER A 566 -27.03 2.85 8.50
CA SER A 566 -27.28 4.27 8.29
C SER A 566 -27.07 4.63 6.83
N ASP A 567 -27.61 5.78 6.38
CA ASP A 567 -27.42 6.28 5.01
C ASP A 567 -25.94 6.45 4.66
N LEU A 568 -25.12 6.90 5.61
CA LEU A 568 -23.67 7.02 5.43
C LEU A 568 -23.01 5.66 5.23
N GLU A 569 -23.46 4.63 5.97
CA GLU A 569 -22.94 3.28 5.80
C GLU A 569 -23.32 2.68 4.45
N THR A 570 -24.57 2.90 4.01
CA THR A 570 -25.04 2.54 2.66
C THR A 570 -24.22 3.24 1.59
N LEU A 571 -23.98 4.55 1.74
CA LEU A 571 -23.18 5.34 0.81
C LEU A 571 -21.74 4.82 0.70
N MET A 572 -21.13 4.44 1.83
CA MET A 572 -19.78 3.87 1.87
C MET A 572 -19.70 2.44 1.30
N ALA A 573 -20.81 1.70 1.30
CA ALA A 573 -20.89 0.36 0.72
C ALA A 573 -21.10 0.37 -0.81
N SER A 574 -21.54 1.51 -1.36
CA SER A 574 -21.80 1.66 -2.78
C SER A 574 -20.56 1.38 -3.63
N ASP A 575 -20.76 0.65 -4.72
CA ASP A 575 -19.74 0.40 -5.74
C ASP A 575 -19.74 1.46 -6.86
N LYS A 576 -20.61 2.46 -6.77
CA LYS A 576 -20.75 3.55 -7.76
C LYS A 576 -19.74 4.67 -7.52
N VAL A 577 -19.10 5.10 -8.59
CA VAL A 577 -18.11 6.19 -8.55
C VAL A 577 -18.70 7.51 -8.02
N ASN A 578 -19.94 7.84 -8.41
CA ASN A 578 -20.57 9.09 -7.99
C ASN A 578 -20.77 9.17 -6.48
N ASP A 579 -21.00 8.03 -5.82
CA ASP A 579 -21.13 7.98 -4.36
C ASP A 579 -19.78 8.19 -3.67
N TRP A 580 -18.69 7.68 -4.25
CA TRP A 580 -17.33 7.95 -3.76
C TRP A 580 -16.93 9.42 -3.96
N ILE A 581 -17.37 10.04 -5.06
CA ILE A 581 -17.18 11.47 -5.31
C ILE A 581 -17.91 12.27 -4.25
N LYS A 582 -19.19 11.97 -3.99
CA LYS A 582 -19.99 12.61 -2.94
C LYS A 582 -19.33 12.51 -1.55
N LEU A 583 -18.82 11.32 -1.18
CA LEU A 583 -18.04 11.15 0.05
C LEU A 583 -16.77 12.03 0.06
N SER A 584 -16.08 12.15 -1.06
CA SER A 584 -14.91 13.03 -1.17
C SER A 584 -15.27 14.51 -1.08
N GLU A 585 -16.47 14.90 -1.53
CA GLU A 585 -16.95 16.28 -1.44
C GLU A 585 -17.30 16.67 -0.01
N MET A 586 -17.87 15.75 0.76
CA MET A 586 -18.11 15.93 2.20
C MET A 586 -16.82 16.22 2.98
N ILE A 587 -15.65 15.81 2.46
CA ILE A 587 -14.35 15.93 3.13
C ILE A 587 -13.54 17.10 2.58
N LEU A 588 -13.55 17.30 1.26
CA LEU A 588 -12.66 18.20 0.54
C LEU A 588 -13.38 19.38 -0.12
N GLY A 589 -14.68 19.57 0.13
CA GLY A 589 -15.53 20.55 -0.56
C GLY A 589 -15.96 20.10 -1.95
N PRO A 590 -16.72 20.90 -2.71
CA PRO A 590 -17.29 20.48 -3.99
C PRO A 590 -16.23 20.11 -5.05
N THR A 591 -16.62 19.33 -6.04
CA THR A 591 -15.86 19.17 -7.30
C THR A 591 -16.26 20.20 -8.34
N PRO A 592 -15.38 20.54 -9.30
CA PRO A 592 -15.79 21.20 -10.54
C PRO A 592 -16.87 20.40 -11.28
N ASP A 593 -17.77 21.07 -11.99
CA ASP A 593 -18.91 20.44 -12.67
C ASP A 593 -18.51 19.38 -13.71
N ASP A 594 -17.31 19.49 -14.29
CA ASP A 594 -16.76 18.56 -15.29
C ASP A 594 -15.89 17.46 -14.69
N PHE A 595 -15.81 17.38 -13.35
CA PHE A 595 -14.97 16.39 -12.68
C PHE A 595 -15.49 14.97 -12.91
N THR A 596 -14.61 14.12 -13.41
CA THR A 596 -14.86 12.69 -13.57
C THR A 596 -13.73 11.88 -12.97
N PHE A 597 -14.08 10.73 -12.39
CA PHE A 597 -13.11 9.81 -11.83
C PHE A 597 -13.24 8.43 -12.48
N VAL A 598 -12.12 7.93 -13.00
CA VAL A 598 -12.01 6.54 -13.41
C VAL A 598 -10.97 5.84 -12.52
N PRO A 599 -11.37 4.78 -11.78
CA PRO A 599 -10.45 3.97 -10.98
C PRO A 599 -9.34 3.41 -11.86
N LYS A 600 -8.10 3.46 -11.38
CA LYS A 600 -6.96 2.89 -12.12
C LYS A 600 -6.97 1.36 -12.08
N HIS A 601 -7.38 0.80 -10.95
CA HIS A 601 -7.63 -0.62 -10.84
C HIS A 601 -9.05 -0.89 -11.31
N LYS A 602 -9.23 -1.90 -12.17
CA LYS A 602 -10.59 -2.36 -12.54
C LYS A 602 -11.28 -2.90 -11.29
N SER A 603 -11.92 -2.04 -10.51
CA SER A 603 -13.09 -2.43 -9.75
C SER A 603 -14.14 -2.79 -10.79
N ASN A 604 -14.99 -3.78 -10.52
CA ASN A 604 -16.08 -4.13 -11.45
C ASN A 604 -17.13 -3.00 -11.58
N SER A 605 -16.90 -1.85 -10.94
CA SER A 605 -17.69 -0.61 -10.90
C SER A 605 -17.86 0.15 -12.22
N TYR A 606 -17.68 -0.50 -13.38
CA TYR A 606 -17.89 0.16 -14.68
C TYR A 606 -19.32 -0.05 -15.13
N GLU A 607 -20.25 0.65 -14.49
CA GLU A 607 -21.55 1.02 -15.06
C GLU A 607 -22.18 2.04 -14.11
N GLY A 608 -22.15 3.30 -14.55
CA GLY A 608 -22.75 4.45 -13.90
C GLY A 608 -23.21 5.40 -14.98
#